data_AF-A0A7K6V838-F1
#
_entry.id   AF-A0A7K6V838-F1
#
_cell.length_a   1.000
_cell.length_b   1.000
_cell.length_c   1.000
_cell.angle_alpha   90.00
_cell.angle_beta   90.00
_cell.angle_gamma   90.00
#
_symmetry.space_group_name_H-M   'P 1'
#
loop_
_entity.id
_entity.type
_entity.pdbx_description
1 polymer ?
#
loop_
_entity_poly.entity_id
_entity_poly.type
_entity_poly.pdbx_seq_one_letter_code
_entity_poly.pdbx_strand_id
1 'polypeptide(L)'
;RGRRLSVPAVPRYVERVAALLRQKLQQSELLLAKRDALARKCREALAEQAALEPKLHRLQEKTKELQKLVRERWRPRETPPDPRFAPSRCPEPPPRCVLQIEADISKRYGGRPVNLMGINL
;
A
#
# COMPACT_ATOMS: atom_id res chain seq x y z
N ARG A 1 23.07 8.41 -80.44
CA ARG A 1 22.38 7.53 -79.47
C ARG A 1 23.18 7.53 -78.16
N GLY A 2 22.88 8.47 -77.25
CA GLY A 2 23.60 8.59 -75.98
C GLY A 2 23.02 7.63 -74.94
N ARG A 3 23.81 6.65 -74.49
CA ARG A 3 23.46 5.82 -73.34
C ARG A 3 23.64 6.67 -72.08
N ARG A 4 22.54 7.06 -71.43
CA ARG A 4 22.60 7.55 -70.04
C ARG A 4 23.05 6.38 -69.17
N LEU A 5 24.26 6.46 -68.64
CA LEU A 5 24.70 5.58 -67.57
C LEU A 5 23.91 5.99 -66.32
N SER A 6 22.88 5.22 -65.96
CA SER A 6 22.26 5.34 -64.65
C SER A 6 23.28 4.86 -63.62
N VAL A 7 23.85 5.79 -62.86
CA VAL A 7 24.76 5.47 -61.76
C VAL A 7 24.04 4.49 -60.82
N PRO A 8 24.60 3.30 -60.53
CA PRO A 8 23.95 2.35 -59.64
C PRO A 8 24.02 2.86 -58.20
N ALA A 9 22.85 2.99 -57.59
CA ALA A 9 22.48 2.89 -56.17
C ALA A 9 23.45 3.44 -55.10
N VAL A 10 22.86 4.17 -54.14
CA VAL A 10 23.46 4.52 -52.85
C VAL A 10 24.17 3.29 -52.27
N PRO A 11 25.40 3.41 -51.72
CA PRO A 11 26.12 2.26 -51.17
C PRO A 11 25.26 1.54 -50.13
N ARG A 12 25.11 0.21 -50.26
CA ARG A 12 24.21 -0.62 -49.42
C ARG A 12 24.44 -0.44 -47.91
N TYR A 13 25.64 -0.03 -47.50
CA TYR A 13 25.94 0.34 -46.11
C TYR A 13 25.18 1.58 -45.66
N VAL A 14 25.15 2.64 -46.49
CA VAL A 14 24.43 3.89 -46.21
C VAL A 14 22.93 3.62 -46.09
N GLU A 15 22.38 2.73 -46.91
CA GLU A 15 20.97 2.32 -46.81
C GLU A 15 20.67 1.59 -45.48
N ARG A 16 21.53 0.66 -45.06
CA ARG A 16 21.38 -0.04 -43.77
C ARG A 16 21.51 0.91 -42.59
N VAL A 17 22.47 1.83 -42.62
CA VAL A 17 22.65 2.84 -41.58
C VAL A 17 21.44 3.77 -41.53
N ALA A 18 20.93 4.21 -42.68
CA ALA A 18 19.72 5.03 -42.73
C ALA A 18 18.50 4.31 -42.16
N ALA A 19 18.33 3.02 -42.46
CA ALA A 19 17.27 2.20 -41.88
C ALA A 19 17.41 2.05 -40.36
N LEU A 20 18.63 1.78 -39.86
CA LEU A 20 18.91 1.66 -38.43
C LEU A 20 18.63 2.97 -37.68
N LEU A 21 19.07 4.11 -38.24
CA LEU A 21 18.83 5.42 -37.63
C LEU A 21 17.33 5.74 -37.56
N ARG A 22 16.56 5.45 -38.62
CA ARG A 22 15.09 5.59 -38.61
C ARG A 22 14.45 4.73 -37.52
N GLN A 23 14.88 3.49 -37.39
CA GLN A 23 14.38 2.60 -36.33
C GLN A 23 14.70 3.15 -34.93
N LYS A 24 15.91 3.66 -34.72
CA LYS A 24 16.31 4.25 -33.44
C LYS A 24 15.53 5.52 -33.12
N LEU A 25 15.25 6.35 -34.12
CA LEU A 25 14.40 7.53 -33.97
C LEU A 25 12.99 7.11 -33.52
N GLN A 26 12.35 6.17 -34.22
CA GLN A 26 11.03 5.65 -33.86
C GLN A 26 10.99 5.05 -32.44
N GLN A 27 12.04 4.34 -32.05
CA GLN A 27 12.18 3.81 -30.69
C GLN A 27 12.20 4.95 -29.66
N SER A 28 12.97 6.01 -29.91
CA SER A 28 13.05 7.17 -29.01
C SER A 28 11.74 7.94 -28.91
N GLU A 29 11.04 8.16 -30.03
CA GLU A 29 9.73 8.81 -30.07
C GLU A 29 8.70 8.04 -29.25
N LEU A 30 8.67 6.70 -29.38
CA LEU A 30 7.80 5.85 -28.57
C LEU A 30 8.12 5.96 -27.08
N LEU A 31 9.40 5.97 -26.70
CA LEU A 31 9.80 6.09 -25.30
C LEU A 31 9.41 7.45 -24.72
N LEU A 32 9.53 8.54 -25.50
CA LEU A 32 9.07 9.86 -25.09
C LEU A 32 7.56 9.87 -24.87
N ALA A 33 6.77 9.33 -25.81
CA ALA A 33 5.32 9.21 -25.66
C ALA A 33 4.93 8.41 -24.41
N LYS A 34 5.64 7.30 -24.13
CA LYS A 34 5.43 6.50 -22.90
C LYS A 34 5.75 7.30 -21.64
N ARG A 35 6.87 8.03 -21.62
CA ARG A 35 7.25 8.88 -20.49
C ARG A 35 6.19 9.94 -20.22
N ASP A 36 5.70 10.61 -21.26
CA ASP A 36 4.68 11.64 -21.11
C ASP A 36 3.34 11.08 -20.63
N ALA A 37 2.95 9.88 -21.10
CA ALA A 37 1.79 9.17 -20.60
C ALA A 37 1.93 8.80 -19.11
N LEU A 38 3.11 8.32 -18.69
CA LEU A 38 3.38 8.06 -17.27
C LEU A 38 3.33 9.34 -16.43
N ALA A 39 3.93 10.44 -16.92
CA ALA A 39 3.89 11.72 -16.24
C ALA A 39 2.46 12.22 -16.02
N ARG A 40 1.55 12.02 -16.99
CA ARG A 40 0.11 12.32 -16.84
C ARG A 40 -0.53 11.47 -15.75
N LYS A 41 -0.36 10.15 -15.80
CA LYS A 41 -0.89 9.22 -14.78
C LYS A 41 -0.36 9.53 -13.38
N CYS A 42 0.91 9.88 -13.25
CA CYS A 42 1.50 10.30 -11.98
C CYS A 42 0.82 11.56 -11.44
N ARG A 43 0.56 12.57 -12.28
CA ARG A 43 -0.14 13.79 -11.88
C ARG A 43 -1.58 13.51 -11.47
N GLU A 44 -2.28 12.66 -12.21
CA GLU A 44 -3.65 12.22 -11.89
C GLU A 44 -3.69 11.52 -10.52
N ALA A 45 -2.80 10.55 -10.29
CA ALA A 45 -2.71 9.84 -9.02
C ALA A 45 -2.38 10.78 -7.84
N LEU A 46 -1.49 11.75 -8.03
CA LEU A 46 -1.19 12.75 -7.01
C LEU A 46 -2.39 13.66 -6.71
N ALA A 47 -3.15 14.05 -7.74
CA ALA A 47 -4.35 14.86 -7.56
C ALA A 47 -5.46 14.07 -6.83
N GLU A 48 -5.63 12.79 -7.15
CA GLU A 48 -6.54 11.89 -6.43
C GLU A 48 -6.13 11.74 -4.96
N GLN A 49 -4.83 11.54 -4.68
CA GLN A 49 -4.31 11.49 -3.31
C GLN A 49 -4.61 12.79 -2.55
N ALA A 50 -4.29 13.95 -3.12
CA ALA A 50 -4.54 15.24 -2.50
C ALA A 50 -6.05 15.48 -2.23
N ALA A 51 -6.94 14.95 -3.08
CA ALA A 51 -8.38 15.02 -2.86
C ALA A 51 -8.88 14.08 -1.74
N LEU A 52 -8.16 12.98 -1.48
CA LEU A 52 -8.50 11.98 -0.46
C LEU A 52 -7.94 12.34 0.93
N GLU A 53 -6.76 12.95 1.01
CA GLU A 53 -6.13 13.37 2.27
C GLU A 53 -7.07 14.14 3.23
N PRO A 54 -7.83 15.17 2.80
CA PRO A 54 -8.71 15.89 3.72
C PRO A 54 -9.87 15.04 4.23
N LYS A 55 -10.38 14.11 3.42
CA LYS A 55 -11.43 13.18 3.85
C LYS A 55 -10.89 12.20 4.89
N LEU A 56 -9.67 11.72 4.69
CA LEU A 56 -8.96 10.83 5.61
C LEU A 56 -8.70 11.55 6.94
N HIS A 57 -8.19 12.79 6.90
CA HIS A 57 -7.98 13.61 8.09
C HIS A 57 -9.27 13.79 8.90
N ARG A 58 -10.36 14.17 8.23
CA ARG A 58 -11.68 14.34 8.87
C ARG A 58 -12.17 13.05 9.53
N LEU A 59 -11.94 11.88 8.92
CA LEU A 59 -12.30 10.59 9.50
C LEU A 59 -11.45 10.27 10.74
N GLN A 60 -10.15 10.59 10.72
CA GLN A 60 -9.27 10.40 11.88
C GLN A 60 -9.69 11.26 13.07
N GLU A 61 -10.03 12.53 12.84
CA GLU A 61 -10.52 13.43 13.89
C GLU A 61 -11.78 12.88 14.56
N LYS A 62 -12.79 12.52 13.76
CA LYS A 62 -14.02 11.90 14.26
C LYS A 62 -13.75 10.60 15.02
N THR A 63 -12.79 9.79 14.55
CA THR A 63 -12.41 8.56 15.24
C THR A 63 -11.82 8.85 16.61
N LYS A 64 -10.96 9.87 16.75
CA LYS A 64 -10.40 10.30 18.04
C LYS A 64 -11.48 10.81 18.98
N GLU A 65 -12.43 11.61 18.48
CA GLU A 65 -13.56 12.09 19.28
C GLU A 65 -14.41 10.94 19.80
N LEU A 66 -14.76 9.99 18.93
CA LEU A 66 -15.51 8.80 19.32
C LEU A 66 -14.73 7.96 20.34
N GLN A 67 -13.42 7.76 20.16
CA GLN A 67 -12.59 7.07 21.14
C GLN A 67 -12.57 7.78 22.50
N LYS A 68 -12.54 9.12 22.53
CA LYS A 68 -12.67 9.88 23.77
C LYS A 68 -14.03 9.67 24.42
N LEU A 69 -15.12 9.76 23.67
CA LEU A 69 -16.47 9.54 24.19
C LEU A 69 -16.64 8.12 24.73
N VAL A 70 -16.11 7.12 24.03
CA VAL A 70 -16.07 5.74 24.50
C VAL A 70 -15.28 5.66 25.81
N ARG A 71 -14.04 6.16 25.84
CA ARG A 71 -13.20 6.15 27.04
C ARG A 71 -13.86 6.83 28.24
N GLU A 72 -14.46 8.01 28.03
CA GLU A 72 -15.16 8.75 29.08
C GLU A 72 -16.43 8.05 29.53
N ARG A 73 -17.19 7.45 28.60
CA ARG A 73 -18.37 6.67 28.94
C ARG A 73 -18.05 5.40 29.72
N TRP A 74 -16.91 4.77 29.43
CA TRP A 74 -16.39 3.63 30.18
C TRP A 74 -15.49 4.04 31.36
N ARG A 75 -15.42 5.33 31.73
CA ARG A 75 -14.71 5.77 32.93
C ARG A 75 -15.40 5.13 34.15
N PRO A 76 -14.71 4.29 34.94
CA PRO A 76 -15.29 3.72 36.15
C PRO A 76 -15.75 4.87 37.05
N ARG A 77 -16.98 4.82 37.58
CA ARG A 77 -17.33 5.68 38.71
C ARG A 77 -16.33 5.35 39.81
N GLU A 78 -15.64 6.37 40.33
CA GLU A 78 -14.75 6.26 41.48
C GLU A 78 -15.58 5.91 42.72
N THR A 79 -16.01 4.65 42.83
CA THR A 79 -16.28 4.06 44.13
C THR A 79 -14.92 3.67 44.70
N PRO A 80 -14.55 4.13 45.91
CA PRO A 80 -13.35 3.65 46.58
C PRO A 80 -13.36 2.12 46.54
N PRO A 81 -12.26 1.47 46.09
CA PRO A 81 -12.20 0.03 46.11
C PRO A 81 -12.38 -0.41 47.57
N ASP A 82 -13.42 -1.18 47.84
CA ASP A 82 -13.63 -1.77 49.16
C ASP A 82 -12.36 -2.58 49.49
N PRO A 83 -11.66 -2.32 50.62
CA PRO A 83 -10.38 -2.97 50.93
C PRO A 83 -10.49 -4.49 51.04
N ARG A 84 -11.71 -5.05 51.12
CA ARG A 84 -11.97 -6.49 51.00
C ARG A 84 -11.73 -7.07 49.59
N PHE A 85 -11.76 -6.21 48.57
CA PHE A 85 -11.57 -6.54 47.14
C PHE A 85 -10.23 -6.03 46.60
N ALA A 86 -9.22 -5.85 47.45
CA ALA A 86 -7.86 -5.69 46.97
C ALA A 86 -7.52 -6.93 46.11
N PRO A 87 -7.13 -6.78 44.83
CA PRO A 87 -6.75 -7.92 44.03
C PRO A 87 -5.55 -8.55 44.73
N SER A 88 -5.74 -9.76 45.23
CA SER A 88 -4.65 -10.64 45.58
C SER A 88 -3.74 -10.62 44.34
N ARG A 89 -2.45 -10.34 44.50
CA ARG A 89 -1.46 -10.45 43.42
C ARG A 89 -1.42 -11.91 42.97
N CYS A 90 -2.39 -12.31 42.16
CA CYS A 90 -2.44 -13.51 41.38
C CYS A 90 -2.35 -13.02 39.94
N PRO A 91 -1.36 -13.46 39.14
CA PRO A 91 -1.43 -13.23 37.71
C PRO A 91 -2.70 -13.94 37.21
N GLU A 92 -3.74 -13.19 36.88
CA GLU A 92 -4.95 -13.79 36.33
C GLU A 92 -4.58 -14.45 34.99
N PRO A 93 -4.86 -15.76 34.82
CA PRO A 93 -4.69 -16.38 33.51
C PRO A 93 -5.62 -15.70 32.51
N PRO A 94 -5.27 -15.66 31.22
CA PRO A 94 -6.11 -15.06 30.20
C PRO A 94 -7.53 -15.67 30.27
N PRO A 95 -8.59 -14.86 30.08
CA PRO A 95 -9.95 -15.33 30.21
C PRO A 95 -10.17 -16.55 29.29
N ARG A 96 -10.78 -17.61 29.82
CA ARG A 96 -10.91 -18.92 29.15
C ARG A 96 -11.43 -18.83 27.71
N CYS A 97 -12.23 -17.82 27.39
CA CYS A 97 -12.73 -17.55 26.05
C CYS A 97 -11.62 -17.19 25.05
N VAL A 98 -10.58 -16.44 25.45
CA VAL A 98 -9.48 -16.05 24.56
C VAL A 98 -8.64 -17.28 24.18
N LEU A 99 -8.34 -18.14 25.15
CA LEU A 99 -7.63 -19.40 24.90
C LEU A 99 -8.43 -20.35 23.98
N GLN A 100 -9.76 -20.38 24.13
CA GLN A 100 -10.64 -21.18 23.27
C GLN A 100 -10.59 -20.69 21.81
N ILE A 101 -10.61 -19.37 21.60
CA ILE A 101 -10.55 -18.76 20.27
C ILE A 101 -9.18 -18.98 19.64
N GLU A 102 -8.09 -18.80 20.37
CA GLU A 102 -6.73 -19.07 19.90
C GLU A 102 -6.55 -20.53 19.48
N ALA A 103 -7.08 -21.46 20.27
CA ALA A 103 -7.08 -22.89 19.94
C ALA A 103 -7.91 -23.20 18.68
N ASP A 104 -9.08 -22.57 18.52
CA ASP A 104 -9.92 -22.78 17.33
C ASP A 104 -9.31 -22.20 16.06
N ILE A 105 -8.68 -21.02 16.14
CA ILE A 105 -7.94 -20.42 15.01
C ILE A 105 -6.71 -21.29 14.70
N SER A 106 -5.95 -21.70 15.71
CA SER A 106 -4.78 -22.56 15.54
C SER A 106 -5.14 -23.86 14.82
N LYS A 107 -6.24 -24.53 15.22
CA LYS A 107 -6.75 -25.73 14.54
C LYS A 107 -7.12 -25.48 13.08
N ARG A 108 -7.77 -24.34 12.78
CA ARG A 108 -8.15 -23.95 11.41
C ARG A 108 -6.95 -23.64 10.53
N TYR A 109 -5.83 -23.22 11.11
CA TYR A 109 -4.61 -22.80 10.39
C TYR A 109 -3.38 -23.64 10.77
N GLY A 110 -3.53 -24.97 10.82
CA GLY A 110 -2.42 -25.91 10.82
C GLY A 110 -1.62 -26.01 12.13
N GLY A 111 -2.26 -25.77 13.28
CA GLY A 111 -1.67 -25.93 14.60
C GLY A 111 -0.65 -24.86 14.98
N ARG A 112 -0.59 -23.74 14.26
CA ARG A 112 0.32 -22.64 14.57
C ARG A 112 -0.19 -21.89 15.82
N PRO A 113 0.68 -21.58 16.79
CA PRO A 113 0.26 -20.80 17.95
C PRO A 113 -0.17 -19.39 17.51
N VAL A 114 -1.34 -18.95 17.99
CA VAL A 114 -1.90 -17.63 17.73
C VAL A 114 -2.02 -16.92 19.07
N ASN A 115 -1.51 -15.70 19.15
CA ASN A 115 -1.64 -14.86 20.33
C ASN A 115 -2.41 -13.60 19.96
N LEU A 116 -3.67 -13.56 20.36
CA LEU A 116 -4.57 -12.44 20.08
C LEU A 116 -4.29 -11.23 20.98
N MET A 117 -3.65 -11.45 22.12
CA MET A 117 -3.36 -10.41 23.11
C MET A 117 -2.04 -9.67 22.82
N GLY A 118 -1.26 -10.11 21.83
CA GLY A 118 -0.05 -9.42 21.37
C GLY A 118 1.07 -9.34 22.41
N ILE A 119 0.99 -10.12 23.50
CA ILE A 119 2.01 -10.18 24.54
C ILE A 119 3.03 -11.21 24.09
N ASN A 120 4.16 -10.79 23.53
CA ASN A 120 5.28 -11.71 23.31
C ASN A 120 5.66 -12.31 24.67
N LEU A 121 5.49 -13.63 24.82
CA LEU A 121 6.10 -14.41 25.89
C LEU A 121 7.56 -14.67 25.54
#